data_AF-A0A2J6P1S5-F1
#
_entry.id   AF-A0A2J6P1S5-F1
#
_cell.length_a   1.000
_cell.length_b   1.000
_cell.length_c   1.000
_cell.angle_alpha   90.00
_cell.angle_beta   90.00
_cell.angle_gamma   90.00
#
_symmetry.space_group_name_H-M   'P 1'
#
loop_
_entity.id
_entity.type
_entity.pdbx_description
1 polymer ?
#
loop_
_entity_poly.entity_id
_entity_poly.type
_entity_poly.pdbx_seq_one_letter_code
_entity_poly.pdbx_strand_id
1 'polypeptide(L)' 'MTNSTYDLSSTINQKYRYNTRGKTPTQINRELREKGVQGFVIKVSSNKVVMKVLEEHKQSNRACMR' A
#
# COMPACT_ATOMS: atom_id res chain seq x y z
N MET A 1 -6.03 -17.56 16.36
CA MET A 1 -5.15 -16.91 15.39
C MET A 1 -5.94 -16.76 14.11
N THR A 2 -6.38 -15.55 13.75
CA THR A 2 -7.08 -15.35 12.47
C THR A 2 -6.05 -15.45 11.37
N ASN A 3 -5.98 -16.61 10.71
CA ASN A 3 -5.31 -16.75 9.43
C ASN A 3 -6.10 -15.85 8.46
N SER A 4 -5.71 -14.59 8.40
CA SER A 4 -6.26 -13.61 7.48
C SER A 4 -5.68 -13.94 6.12
N THR A 5 -6.20 -15.01 5.52
CA THR A 5 -6.02 -15.32 4.11
C THR A 5 -6.49 -14.06 3.38
N TYR A 6 -5.53 -13.22 2.95
CA TYR A 6 -5.81 -12.11 2.07
C TYR A 6 -6.34 -12.75 0.79
N ASP A 7 -7.66 -12.89 0.68
CA ASP A 7 -8.28 -13.36 -0.55
C ASP A 7 -7.90 -12.35 -1.63
N LEU A 8 -6.99 -12.77 -2.53
CA LEU A 8 -6.47 -11.88 -3.56
C LEU A 8 -7.57 -11.40 -4.50
N SER A 9 -8.72 -12.08 -4.56
CA SER A 9 -9.88 -11.68 -5.36
C SER A 9 -10.51 -10.39 -4.82
N SER A 10 -10.48 -10.19 -3.50
CA SER A 10 -11.05 -9.01 -2.83
C SER A 10 -10.07 -7.83 -2.74
N THR A 11 -8.90 -7.92 -3.38
CA THR A 11 -7.88 -6.88 -3.35
C THR A 11 -7.95 -5.95 -4.56
N ILE A 12 -8.04 -4.66 -4.29
CA ILE A 12 -8.05 -3.59 -5.30
C ILE A 12 -6.66 -2.99 -5.49
N ASN A 13 -6.42 -2.42 -6.67
CA ASN A 13 -5.22 -1.64 -6.96
C ASN A 13 -5.43 -0.19 -6.58
N GLN A 14 -4.70 0.28 -5.57
CA GLN A 14 -4.77 1.66 -5.11
C GLN A 14 -3.46 2.39 -5.39
N LYS A 15 -3.58 3.60 -5.95
CA LYS A 15 -2.45 4.44 -6.31
C LYS A 15 -2.29 5.53 -5.27
N TYR A 16 -1.08 5.71 -4.75
CA TYR A 16 -0.74 6.79 -3.84
C TYR A 16 0.36 7.66 -4.44
N ARG A 17 0.26 8.97 -4.24
CA ARG A 17 1.34 9.90 -4.55
C ARG A 17 2.34 9.79 -3.40
N TYR A 18 3.57 9.39 -3.71
CA TYR A 18 4.61 9.20 -2.71
C TYR A 18 5.97 9.52 -3.34
N ASN A 19 6.87 10.12 -2.57
CA ASN A 19 8.21 10.38 -3.07
C ASN A 19 9.02 9.08 -3.04
N THR A 20 9.21 8.49 -4.22
CA THR A 20 9.96 7.22 -4.39
C THR A 20 11.40 7.46 -4.81
N ARG A 21 11.85 8.71 -4.94
CA ARG A 21 13.16 9.04 -5.48
C ARG A 21 14.26 8.58 -4.51
N GLY A 22 15.16 7.75 -5.00
CA GLY A 22 16.27 7.21 -4.19
C GLY A 22 15.86 6.18 -3.14
N LYS A 23 14.61 5.67 -3.18
CA LYS A 23 14.12 4.66 -2.23
C LYS A 23 13.88 3.33 -2.94
N THR A 24 14.27 2.24 -2.28
CA THR A 24 13.96 0.89 -2.75
C THR A 24 12.49 0.52 -2.47
N PRO A 25 11.89 -0.39 -3.24
CA PRO A 25 10.51 -0.84 -3.01
C PRO A 25 10.27 -1.33 -1.56
N THR A 26 11.25 -2.02 -0.98
CA THR A 26 11.18 -2.53 0.40
C THR A 26 11.15 -1.39 1.42
N GLN A 27 11.96 -0.35 1.24
CA GLN A 27 11.94 0.85 2.08
C GLN A 27 10.59 1.57 1.98
N ILE A 28 10.08 1.76 0.76
CA ILE A 28 8.76 2.37 0.53
C ILE A 28 7.67 1.56 1.23
N ASN A 29 7.69 0.23 1.10
CA ASN A 29 6.71 -0.65 1.74
C ASN A 29 6.77 -0.55 3.27
N ARG A 30 7.98 -0.46 3.84
CA ARG A 30 8.16 -0.25 5.28
C ARG A 30 7.61 1.10 5.74
N GLU A 31 7.97 2.18 5.06
CA GLU A 31 7.52 3.53 5.40
C GLU A 31 5.99 3.68 5.29
N LEU A 32 5.38 3.06 4.27
CA LEU A 32 3.92 3.05 4.10
C LEU A 32 3.23 2.26 5.23
N ARG A 33 3.81 1.13 5.64
CA ARG A 33 3.32 0.39 6.81
C ARG A 33 3.46 1.19 8.10
N GLU A 34 4.57 1.90 8.30
CA GLU A 34 4.79 2.78 9.45
C GLU A 34 3.79 3.95 9.47
N LYS A 35 3.34 4.43 8.31
CA LYS A 35 2.23 5.39 8.17
C LYS A 35 0.85 4.80 8.44
N GLY A 36 0.74 3.48 8.63
CA GLY A 36 -0.53 2.78 8.84
C GLY A 36 -1.21 2.30 7.54
N VAL A 37 -0.56 2.42 6.38
CA VAL A 37 -1.10 1.91 5.12
C VAL A 37 -0.95 0.39 5.07
N GLN A 38 -2.08 -0.30 4.98
CA GLN A 38 -2.15 -1.76 4.90
C GLN A 38 -2.22 -2.24 3.45
N GLY A 39 -1.33 -3.16 3.08
CA GLY A 39 -1.31 -3.76 1.75
C GLY A 39 0.09 -4.17 1.30
N PHE A 40 0.22 -4.40 0.01
CA PHE A 40 1.49 -4.80 -0.63
C PHE A 40 1.80 -3.93 -1.85
N VAL A 41 3.02 -3.43 -1.95
CA VAL A 41 3.49 -2.65 -3.09
C VAL A 41 3.69 -3.56 -4.31
N ILE A 42 2.94 -3.31 -5.39
CA ILE A 42 3.05 -4.07 -6.64
C ILE A 42 3.79 -3.32 -7.74
N LYS A 43 3.85 -1.99 -7.67
CA LYS A 43 4.53 -1.16 -8.66
C LYS A 43 5.02 0.13 -8.03
N VAL A 44 6.27 0.47 -8.31
CA VAL A 44 6.87 1.75 -7.94
C VAL A 44 7.11 2.57 -9.21
N SER A 45 6.80 3.86 -9.17
CA SER A 45 7.03 4.82 -10.25
C SER A 45 7.55 6.10 -9.63
N SER A 46 8.20 6.97 -10.42
CA SER A 46 9.05 8.07 -9.94
C SER A 46 8.47 8.96 -8.81
N ASN A 47 7.14 9.14 -8.78
CA ASN A 47 6.42 9.93 -7.77
C ASN A 47 5.13 9.24 -7.27
N LYS A 48 4.97 7.94 -7.54
CA LYS A 48 3.74 7.21 -7.26
C LYS A 48 4.04 5.76 -6.92
N VAL A 49 3.24 5.19 -6.02
CA VAL A 49 3.26 3.76 -5.73
C VAL A 49 1.89 3.18 -5.98
N VAL A 50 1.84 1.96 -6.51
CA VAL A 50 0.62 1.17 -6.64
C VAL A 50 0.70 0.05 -5.63
N MET A 51 -0.32 -0.06 -4.79
CA MET A 51 -0.46 -1.11 -3.81
C MET A 51 -1.70 -1.94 -4.08
N LYS A 52 -1.58 -3.24 -3.81
CA LYS A 52 -2.70 -4.15 -3.62
C LYS A 52 -3.20 -4.02 -2.19
N VAL A 53 -4.48 -3.67 -2.05
CA VAL A 53 -5.12 -3.30 -0.79
C VAL A 53 -6.47 -4.00 -0.72
N LEU A 54 -6.89 -4.49 0.44
CA LEU A 54 -8.26 -5.01 0.61
C LEU A 54 -9.26 -3.86 0.50
N GLU A 55 -10.42 -4.11 -0.09
CA GLU A 55 -11.44 -3.07 -0.28
C GLU A 55 -11.85 -2.39 1.03
N GLU A 56 -11.90 -3.12 2.14
CA GLU A 56 -12.19 -2.61 3.50
C GLU A 56 -11.16 -1.56 3.98
N HIS A 57 -9.89 -1.70 3.61
CA HIS A 57 -8.81 -0.80 4.00
C HIS A 57 -8.63 0.39 3.05
N LYS A 58 -9.42 0.47 1.97
CA LYS A 58 -9.32 1.55 0.98
C LYS A 58 -9.44 2.93 1.63
N GLN A 59 -10.44 3.11 2.49
CA GLN A 59 -10.78 4.39 3.09
C GLN A 59 -9.80 4.76 4.21
N SER A 60 -9.45 3.82 5.10
CA SER A 60 -8.46 4.02 6.16
C SER A 60 -7.09 4.36 5.58
N ASN A 61 -6.64 3.62 4.56
CA ASN A 61 -5.37 3.91 3.91
C ASN A 61 -5.33 5.25 3.18
N ARG A 62 -6.47 5.73 2.63
CA ARG A 62 -6.55 7.09 2.09
C ARG A 62 -6.38 8.15 3.18
N ALA A 63 -6.93 7.91 4.36
CA ALA A 63 -6.77 8.81 5.49
C ALA A 63 -5.31 8.86 5.98
N CYS A 64 -4.61 7.72 6.03
CA CYS A 64 -3.18 7.64 6.37
C CYS A 64 -2.24 8.36 5.39
N MET A 65 -2.71 8.62 4.16
CA MET A 65 -1.94 9.27 3.10
C MET A 65 -2.28 10.76 2.89
N ARG A 66 -3.22 11.30 3.67
CA ARG A 66 -3.41 12.75 3.80
C ARG A 66 -2.31 13.33 4.69
#